data_AF-A0A068JDP3-F1
#
_entry.id   AF-A0A068JDP3-F1
#
_cell.length_a   1.000
_cell.length_b   1.000
_cell.length_c   1.000
_cell.angle_alpha   90.00
_cell.angle_beta   90.00
_cell.angle_gamma   90.00
#
_symmetry.space_group_name_H-M   'P 1'
#
loop_
_entity.id
_entity.type
_entity.pdbx_description
1 polymer ?
#
loop_
_entity_poly.entity_id
_entity_poly.type
_entity_poly.pdbx_seq_one_letter_code
_entity_poly.pdbx_strand_id
1 'polypeptide(L)'
;KYWNSQPDILDKDQAEVDTICRHNYRVVTPFTVERRVQPKVRVFPMQSSSLPQTDRLVCYVTGFYPAEIEVKWFKNGQEETERVVSTDVIQNGDWTYQVLVML
;
A
#
# COMPACT_ATOMS: atom_id res chain seq x y z
N LYS A 1 -35.72 1.87 -19.19
CA LYS A 1 -36.28 1.03 -20.28
C LYS A 1 -35.52 1.19 -21.60
N TYR A 2 -35.01 2.39 -21.94
CA TYR A 2 -34.31 2.65 -23.21
C TYR A 2 -33.02 1.84 -23.45
N TRP A 3 -32.15 1.68 -22.46
CA TRP A 3 -30.91 0.89 -22.62
C TRP A 3 -31.19 -0.62 -22.76
N ASN A 4 -32.10 -1.14 -21.94
CA ASN A 4 -32.50 -2.56 -21.99
C ASN A 4 -33.31 -2.93 -23.23
N SER A 5 -33.67 -1.96 -24.09
CA SER A 5 -34.35 -2.22 -25.36
C SER A 5 -33.42 -2.19 -26.57
N GLN A 6 -32.11 -2.06 -26.37
CA GLN A 6 -31.08 -2.00 -27.42
C GLN A 6 -30.20 -3.26 -27.35
N PRO A 7 -30.51 -4.31 -28.14
CA PRO A 7 -29.81 -5.61 -28.06
C PRO A 7 -28.31 -5.52 -28.36
N ASP A 8 -27.92 -4.66 -29.30
CA ASP A 8 -26.54 -4.38 -29.69
C ASP A 8 -25.69 -3.84 -28.54
N ILE A 9 -26.29 -3.01 -27.68
CA ILE A 9 -25.62 -2.50 -26.47
C ILE A 9 -25.49 -3.60 -25.43
N LEU A 10 -26.56 -4.38 -25.20
CA LEU A 10 -26.57 -5.47 -24.24
C LEU A 10 -25.54 -6.56 -24.60
N ASP A 11 -25.48 -6.94 -25.88
CA ASP A 11 -24.53 -7.94 -26.38
C ASP A 11 -23.09 -7.45 -26.23
N LYS A 12 -22.83 -6.17 -26.53
CA LYS A 12 -21.51 -5.56 -26.34
C LYS A 12 -21.12 -5.56 -24.87
N ASP A 13 -21.97 -5.01 -23.99
CA ASP A 13 -21.72 -4.88 -22.56
C ASP A 13 -21.45 -6.26 -21.91
N GLN A 14 -22.20 -7.29 -22.32
CA GLN A 14 -21.99 -8.66 -21.86
C GLN A 14 -20.62 -9.22 -22.31
N ALA A 15 -20.16 -8.85 -23.51
CA ALA A 15 -18.87 -9.27 -24.04
C ALA A 15 -17.67 -8.49 -23.47
N GLU A 16 -17.88 -7.31 -22.85
CA GLU A 16 -16.78 -6.47 -22.35
C GLU A 16 -15.97 -7.14 -21.23
N VAL A 17 -16.59 -7.99 -20.41
CA VAL A 17 -15.87 -8.78 -19.38
C VAL A 17 -14.75 -9.61 -20.00
N ASP A 18 -15.01 -10.18 -21.17
CA ASP A 18 -14.09 -11.11 -21.82
C ASP A 18 -13.11 -10.37 -22.73
N THR A 19 -13.62 -9.42 -23.50
CA THR A 19 -12.87 -8.71 -24.55
C THR A 19 -12.07 -7.53 -24.02
N ILE A 20 -12.53 -6.89 -22.94
CA ILE A 20 -11.85 -5.74 -22.32
C ILE A 20 -11.21 -6.17 -21.01
N CYS A 21 -11.99 -6.61 -20.02
CA CYS A 21 -11.47 -6.84 -18.66
C CYS A 21 -10.45 -7.98 -18.63
N ARG A 22 -10.80 -9.18 -19.12
CA ARG A 22 -9.87 -10.33 -19.11
C ARG A 22 -8.67 -10.12 -20.02
N HIS A 23 -8.87 -9.52 -21.19
CA HIS A 23 -7.79 -9.18 -22.11
C HIS A 23 -6.80 -8.20 -21.46
N ASN A 24 -7.29 -7.04 -21.01
CA ASN A 24 -6.44 -6.01 -20.41
C ASN A 24 -5.78 -6.50 -19.13
N TYR A 25 -6.50 -7.22 -18.26
CA TYR A 25 -5.93 -7.79 -17.04
C TYR A 25 -4.70 -8.62 -17.36
N ARG A 26 -4.78 -9.54 -18.34
CA ARG A 26 -3.63 -10.35 -18.78
C ARG A 26 -2.48 -9.50 -19.31
N VAL A 27 -2.77 -8.48 -20.12
CA VAL A 27 -1.75 -7.61 -20.72
C VAL A 27 -1.03 -6.76 -19.66
N VAL A 28 -1.76 -6.23 -18.67
CA VAL A 28 -1.20 -5.30 -17.67
C VAL A 28 -0.70 -5.98 -16.40
N THR A 29 -0.98 -7.28 -16.21
CA THR A 29 -0.58 -8.07 -15.02
C THR A 29 0.89 -7.85 -14.61
N PRO A 30 1.88 -7.89 -15.52
CA PRO A 30 3.28 -7.68 -15.16
C PRO A 30 3.59 -6.29 -14.60
N PHE A 31 2.80 -5.27 -14.99
CA PHE A 31 3.02 -3.88 -14.62
C PHE A 31 2.22 -3.45 -13.38
N THR A 32 1.15 -4.17 -13.04
CA THR A 32 0.25 -3.81 -11.93
C THR A 32 0.24 -4.89 -10.85
N VAL A 33 -0.27 -6.08 -11.16
CA VAL A 33 -0.51 -7.17 -10.20
C VAL A 33 0.80 -7.78 -9.68
N GLU A 34 1.75 -8.04 -10.58
CA GLU A 34 3.04 -8.67 -10.26
C GLU A 34 4.12 -7.67 -9.90
N ARG A 35 3.88 -6.37 -10.14
CA ARG A 35 4.86 -5.32 -9.84
C ARG A 35 5.21 -5.33 -8.35
N ARG A 36 6.50 -5.33 -8.05
CA ARG A 36 7.03 -5.19 -6.69
C ARG A 36 8.10 -4.11 -6.67
N VAL A 37 8.06 -3.25 -5.66
CA VAL A 37 9.13 -2.28 -5.40
C VAL A 37 9.56 -2.44 -3.95
N GLN A 38 10.86 -2.63 -3.75
CA GLN A 38 11.42 -2.83 -2.41
C GLN A 38 11.30 -1.55 -1.57
N PRO A 39 10.95 -1.66 -0.28
CA PRO A 39 10.94 -0.52 0.63
C PRO A 39 12.35 0.01 0.86
N LYS A 40 12.44 1.34 1.04
CA LYS A 40 13.60 2.00 1.63
C LYS A 40 13.27 2.30 3.08
N VAL A 41 14.18 1.93 3.98
CA VAL A 41 13.98 2.04 5.42
C VAL A 41 14.99 3.00 6.02
N ARG A 42 14.51 3.92 6.87
CA ARG A 42 15.35 4.81 7.67
C ARG A 42 14.85 4.80 9.10
N VAL A 43 15.77 4.57 10.04
CA VAL A 43 15.48 4.64 11.47
C VAL A 43 16.14 5.88 12.05
N PHE A 44 15.39 6.67 12.81
CA PHE A 44 15.91 7.88 13.46
C PHE A 44 15.13 8.21 14.73
N PRO A 45 15.77 8.86 15.72
CA PRO A 45 15.06 9.36 16.90
C PRO A 45 14.16 10.54 16.51
N MET A 46 12.97 10.58 17.08
CA MET A 46 12.06 11.73 17.01
C MET A 46 11.96 12.37 18.39
N GLN A 47 12.45 13.60 18.50
CA GLN A 47 12.31 14.38 19.72
C GLN A 47 10.86 14.87 19.84
N SER A 48 10.21 14.49 20.93
CA SER A 48 8.93 15.07 21.30
C SER A 48 9.17 16.48 21.84
N SER A 49 8.72 17.49 21.09
CA SER A 49 8.85 18.90 21.51
C SER A 49 8.01 19.26 22.74
N SER A 50 7.14 18.36 23.20
CA SER A 50 6.19 18.60 24.28
C SER A 50 6.47 17.82 25.58
N LEU A 51 7.15 16.66 25.54
CA LEU A 51 7.43 15.86 26.75
C LEU A 51 8.85 15.25 26.75
N PRO A 52 9.71 15.60 27.73
CA PRO A 52 11.10 15.10 27.85
C PRO A 52 11.27 13.57 28.03
N GLN A 53 10.19 12.81 28.22
CA GLN A 53 10.22 11.35 28.44
C GLN A 53 9.61 10.55 27.27
N THR A 54 9.39 11.19 26.12
CA THR A 54 8.78 10.56 24.93
C THR A 54 9.73 10.55 23.75
N ASP A 55 10.99 10.19 24.01
CA ASP A 55 11.92 9.87 22.92
C ASP A 55 11.42 8.60 22.23
N ARG A 56 11.02 8.75 20.96
CA ARG A 56 10.56 7.63 20.13
C ARG A 56 11.55 7.37 19.01
N LEU A 57 11.72 6.11 18.64
CA LEU A 57 12.38 5.75 17.39
C LEU A 57 11.33 5.67 16.29
N VAL A 58 11.60 6.31 15.16
CA VAL A 58 10.74 6.24 13.97
C VAL A 58 11.40 5.33 12.95
N CYS A 59 10.69 4.31 12.50
CA CYS A 59 10.99 3.55 11.30
C CYS A 59 10.18 4.16 10.15
N TYR A 60 10.84 4.98 9.33
CA TYR A 60 10.25 5.51 8.10
C TYR A 60 10.50 4.54 6.96
N VAL A 61 9.42 3.94 6.46
CA VAL A 61 9.44 2.99 5.36
C VAL A 61 8.75 3.63 4.16
N THR A 62 9.43 3.70 3.02
CA THR A 62 8.93 4.46 1.85
C THR A 62 9.32 3.81 0.52
N GLY A 63 8.59 4.17 -0.54
CA GLY A 63 8.89 3.77 -1.91
C GLY A 63 8.49 2.33 -2.24
N PHE A 64 7.66 1.68 -1.41
CA PHE A 64 7.27 0.29 -1.62
C PHE A 64 5.97 0.14 -2.40
N TYR A 65 5.80 -1.03 -3.02
CA TYR A 65 4.56 -1.45 -3.68
C TYR A 65 4.49 -2.99 -3.72
N PRO A 66 3.33 -3.62 -3.45
CA PRO A 66 2.00 -3.04 -3.17
C PRO A 66 1.90 -2.40 -1.77
N ALA A 67 0.71 -1.95 -1.37
CA ALA A 67 0.46 -1.29 -0.09
C ALA A 67 0.65 -2.21 1.13
N GLU A 68 0.48 -3.53 0.96
CA GLU A 68 0.61 -4.50 2.04
C GLU A 68 2.05 -4.55 2.57
N ILE A 69 2.23 -4.32 3.87
CA ILE A 69 3.53 -4.33 4.53
C ILE A 69 3.40 -4.73 6.00
N GLU A 70 4.42 -5.43 6.52
CA GLU A 70 4.57 -5.75 7.94
C GLU A 70 5.89 -5.17 8.44
N VAL A 71 5.85 -4.45 9.57
CA VAL A 71 7.04 -3.84 10.21
C VAL A 71 7.03 -4.23 11.68
N LYS A 72 8.13 -4.84 12.14
CA LYS A 72 8.29 -5.31 13.51
C LYS A 72 9.48 -4.63 14.18
N TRP A 73 9.30 -4.26 15.43
CA TRP A 73 10.38 -3.75 16.28
C TRP A 73 10.93 -4.86 17.16
N PHE A 74 12.25 -4.88 17.30
CA PHE A 74 12.94 -5.81 18.20
C PHE A 74 13.88 -5.04 19.11
N LYS A 75 13.85 -5.36 20.40
CA LYS A 75 14.79 -4.86 21.40
C LYS A 75 15.57 -6.04 21.94
N ASN A 76 16.89 -6.03 21.74
CA ASN A 76 17.78 -7.12 22.16
C ASN A 76 17.31 -8.52 21.68
N GLY A 77 16.71 -8.60 20.49
CA GLY A 77 16.20 -9.84 19.91
C GLY A 77 14.78 -10.24 20.35
N GLN A 78 14.15 -9.50 21.25
CA GLN A 78 12.76 -9.72 21.65
C GLN A 78 11.83 -8.75 20.91
N GLU A 79 10.73 -9.27 20.34
CA GLU A 79 9.74 -8.45 19.64
C GLU A 79 9.03 -7.50 20.63
N GLU A 80 8.95 -6.23 20.26
CA GLU A 80 8.28 -5.18 21.01
C GLU A 80 6.97 -4.83 20.31
N THR A 81 5.84 -4.96 21.00
CA THR A 81 4.50 -4.69 20.44
C THR A 81 3.72 -3.66 21.24
N GLU A 82 3.85 -3.65 22.58
CA GLU A 82 3.04 -2.81 23.47
C GLU A 82 3.21 -1.31 23.23
N ARG A 83 4.42 -0.87 22.85
CA ARG A 83 4.75 0.54 22.64
C ARG A 83 4.74 0.95 21.18
N VAL A 84 4.54 0.01 20.25
CA VAL A 84 4.62 0.28 18.83
C VAL A 84 3.34 0.95 18.34
N VAL A 85 3.48 2.06 17.62
CA VAL A 85 2.37 2.78 16.99
C VAL A 85 2.69 3.00 15.52
N SER A 86 1.76 2.64 14.63
CA SER A 86 1.87 2.87 13.19
C SER A 86 0.92 3.96 12.73
N THR A 87 1.32 4.72 11.72
CA THR A 87 0.37 5.48 10.89
C THR A 87 -0.37 4.53 9.95
N ASP A 88 -1.43 5.03 9.31
CA ASP A 88 -1.97 4.40 8.11
C ASP A 88 -0.91 4.39 6.99
N VAL A 89 -1.08 3.49 6.02
CA VAL A 89 -0.26 3.46 4.80
C VAL A 89 -0.69 4.62 3.90
N ILE A 90 0.26 5.49 3.56
CA ILE A 90 0.05 6.70 2.76
C ILE A 90 0.44 6.43 1.31
N GLN A 91 -0.42 6.82 0.37
CA GLN A 91 -0.15 6.74 -1.06
C GLN A 91 0.60 8.00 -1.53
N ASN A 92 1.71 7.82 -2.24
CA ASN A 92 2.56 8.91 -2.71
C ASN A 92 2.10 9.53 -4.05
N GLY A 93 1.20 8.86 -4.77
CA GLY A 93 0.71 9.28 -6.10
C GLY A 93 1.58 8.82 -7.28
N ASP A 94 2.73 8.20 -7.02
CA ASP A 94 3.68 7.67 -8.01
C ASP A 94 3.70 6.12 -8.06
N TRP A 95 2.60 5.49 -7.65
CA TRP A 95 2.49 4.02 -7.48
C TRP A 95 3.47 3.45 -6.44
N THR A 96 3.80 4.24 -5.43
CA THR A 96 4.45 3.78 -4.21
C THR A 96 3.72 4.26 -2.95
N TYR A 97 4.06 3.62 -1.85
CA TYR A 97 3.48 3.86 -0.54
C TYR A 97 4.55 4.18 0.50
N GLN A 98 4.11 4.74 1.62
CA GLN A 98 4.95 4.99 2.79
C GLN A 98 4.19 4.76 4.10
N VAL A 99 4.91 4.43 5.17
CA VAL A 99 4.37 4.25 6.53
C VAL A 99 5.42 4.66 7.56
N LEU A 100 4.96 5.21 8.70
CA LEU A 100 5.81 5.50 9.86
C LEU A 100 5.43 4.57 11.01
N VAL A 101 6.40 3.83 11.53
CA VAL A 101 6.20 2.92 12.67
C VAL A 101 7.10 3.35 13.82
N MET A 102 6.49 3.78 14.90
CA MET A 102 7.13 4.42 16.04
C MET A 102 7.24 3.45 17.22
N LEU A 103 8.45 3.32 17.79
CA LEU A 103 8.69 2.67 19.08
C LEU A 103 8.90 3.78 20.11
#